data_AF-G9L2V4-F1
#
_entry.id   AF-G9L2V4-F1
#
_cell.length_a   1.000
_cell.length_b   1.000
_cell.length_c   1.000
_cell.angle_alpha   90.00
_cell.angle_beta   90.00
_cell.angle_gamma   90.00
#
_symmetry.space_group_name_H-M   'P 1'
#
loop_
_entity.id
_entity.type
_entity.pdbx_description
1 polymer ?
#
loop_
_entity_poly.entity_id
_entity_poly.type
_entity_poly.pdbx_seq_one_letter_code
_entity_poly.pdbx_strand_id
1 'polypeptide(L)'
;EDFYHFWKFCEELDPENPADSLSTSLGLRLVGPYDILAGKHKMKKKSSSLNFNLHWRFYYDPPEFQTIVIGDNKTQFHMGYFRDSPDELPVYVGTNEAKKNCTIVQNGDNVFAAVKLFLMKKLKEVTDKKKTSLLKNIDEKLTEAARELGYSLEQRTMKMKQRDKKVVTKTFHGAGLVVPVDKNDVGYRELPETDADLKRICKTIVEAPSDEDRLKAFAPIQEMMTFVQFANDECDYGMGLELGMDLFCYGSHYFHKVAGQLLPLAYNLLKRNLFAEIIEDHLANRSKENIDQLS
;
A
#
# COMPACT_ATOMS: atom_id res chain seq x y z
N GLU A 1 -14.03 5.93 -10.71
CA GLU A 1 -15.37 6.43 -10.34
C GLU A 1 -15.64 6.50 -8.84
N ASP A 2 -15.49 5.42 -8.07
CA ASP A 2 -15.79 5.41 -6.62
C ASP A 2 -15.05 6.51 -5.85
N PHE A 3 -13.79 6.79 -6.20
CA PHE A 3 -13.02 7.93 -5.70
C PHE A 3 -13.75 9.28 -5.84
N TYR A 4 -14.23 9.62 -7.04
CA TYR A 4 -14.90 10.91 -7.29
C TYR A 4 -16.30 10.95 -6.69
N HIS A 5 -17.03 9.83 -6.71
CA HIS A 5 -18.34 9.75 -6.06
C HIS A 5 -18.22 9.87 -4.53
N PHE A 6 -17.16 9.30 -3.94
CA PHE A 6 -16.92 9.42 -2.51
C PHE A 6 -16.54 10.85 -2.11
N TRP A 7 -15.80 11.58 -2.96
CA TRP A 7 -15.61 13.01 -2.78
C TRP A 7 -16.94 13.76 -2.74
N LYS A 8 -17.84 13.51 -3.70
CA LYS A 8 -19.19 14.12 -3.74
C LYS A 8 -20.02 13.78 -2.50
N PHE A 9 -19.98 12.53 -2.07
CA PHE A 9 -20.61 12.10 -0.81
C PHE A 9 -20.06 12.91 0.39
N CYS A 10 -18.76 13.11 0.47
CA CYS A 10 -18.14 13.91 1.53
C CYS A 10 -18.46 15.40 1.42
N GLU A 11 -18.60 15.96 0.21
CA GLU A 11 -19.09 17.33 -0.02
C GLU A 11 -20.53 17.53 0.49
N GLU A 12 -21.40 16.52 0.37
CA GLU A 12 -22.76 16.58 0.92
C GLU A 12 -22.79 16.48 2.45
N LEU A 13 -21.80 15.82 3.05
CA LEU A 13 -21.67 15.73 4.51
C LEU A 13 -21.13 17.03 5.12
N ASP A 14 -20.14 17.64 4.48
CA ASP A 14 -19.52 18.90 4.89
C ASP A 14 -19.05 19.68 3.65
N PRO A 15 -19.87 20.62 3.13
CA PRO A 15 -19.51 21.41 1.96
C PRO A 15 -18.33 22.36 2.18
N GLU A 16 -18.06 22.75 3.43
CA GLU A 16 -16.99 23.70 3.76
C GLU A 16 -15.63 22.99 3.84
N ASN A 17 -15.61 21.77 4.40
CA ASN A 17 -14.40 20.96 4.47
C ASN A 17 -14.66 19.48 4.16
N PRO A 18 -14.86 19.11 2.88
CA PRO A 18 -15.19 17.74 2.50
C PRO A 18 -14.13 16.72 2.91
N ALA A 19 -12.85 17.13 2.91
CA ALA A 19 -11.72 16.26 3.24
C ALA A 19 -11.71 15.83 4.73
N ASP A 20 -12.23 16.68 5.62
CA ASP A 20 -12.34 16.40 7.07
C ASP A 20 -13.77 16.04 7.51
N SER A 21 -14.71 15.83 6.58
CA SER A 21 -16.12 15.51 6.86
C SER A 21 -16.32 14.29 7.79
N LEU A 22 -15.36 13.36 7.81
CA LEU A 22 -15.36 12.15 8.65
C LEU A 22 -14.42 12.24 9.87
N SER A 23 -13.72 13.36 10.04
CA SER A 23 -12.66 13.53 11.04
C SER A 23 -13.20 13.51 12.47
N THR A 24 -14.27 14.27 12.74
CA THR A 24 -14.88 14.34 14.08
C THR A 24 -15.56 13.04 14.49
N SER A 25 -16.20 12.35 13.54
CA SER A 25 -17.00 11.15 13.79
C SER A 25 -16.14 9.88 13.86
N LEU A 26 -15.34 9.64 12.82
CA LEU A 26 -14.54 8.42 12.63
C LEU A 26 -13.06 8.60 12.94
N GLY A 27 -12.58 9.85 13.05
CA GLY A 27 -11.14 10.12 13.10
C GLY A 27 -10.44 9.85 11.77
N LEU A 28 -11.18 9.93 10.65
CA LEU A 28 -10.64 9.70 9.31
C LEU A 28 -10.58 11.01 8.52
N ARG A 29 -9.53 11.17 7.72
CA ARG A 29 -9.37 12.31 6.79
C ARG A 29 -9.03 11.81 5.39
N LEU A 30 -9.65 12.41 4.39
CA LEU A 30 -9.29 12.21 2.99
C LEU A 30 -8.01 12.97 2.66
N VAL A 31 -7.06 12.29 2.02
CA VAL A 31 -5.73 12.83 1.71
C VAL A 31 -5.21 12.34 0.35
N GLY A 32 -3.99 12.72 -0.01
CA GLY A 32 -3.30 12.24 -1.21
C GLY A 32 -3.97 12.82 -2.46
N PRO A 33 -4.55 12.02 -3.36
CA PRO A 33 -5.28 12.55 -4.50
C PRO A 33 -6.49 13.43 -4.09
N TYR A 34 -7.09 13.22 -2.91
CA TYR A 34 -8.14 14.11 -2.41
C TYR A 34 -7.62 15.49 -2.01
N ASP A 35 -6.34 15.63 -1.63
CA ASP A 35 -5.74 16.95 -1.35
C ASP A 35 -5.66 17.81 -2.63
N ILE A 36 -5.63 17.17 -3.81
CA ILE A 36 -5.74 17.86 -5.09
C ILE A 36 -7.16 18.39 -5.30
N LEU A 37 -8.19 17.56 -5.05
CA LEU A 37 -9.60 17.98 -5.14
C LEU A 37 -9.93 19.10 -4.15
N ALA A 38 -9.37 19.04 -2.94
CA ALA A 38 -9.47 20.08 -1.92
C ALA A 38 -8.66 21.36 -2.25
N GLY A 39 -7.91 21.38 -3.36
CA GLY A 39 -7.15 22.55 -3.80
C GLY A 39 -5.88 22.84 -2.99
N LYS A 40 -5.46 21.96 -2.06
CA LYS A 40 -4.31 22.20 -1.16
C LYS A 40 -2.99 22.38 -1.90
N HIS A 41 -2.83 21.69 -3.02
CA HIS A 41 -1.66 21.81 -3.90
C HIS A 41 -1.43 23.23 -4.44
N LYS A 42 -2.46 24.09 -4.49
CA LYS A 42 -2.35 25.48 -4.98
C LYS A 42 -1.75 26.43 -3.95
N MET A 43 -1.69 26.04 -2.68
CA MET A 43 -1.24 26.92 -1.59
C MET A 43 0.29 26.95 -1.42
N LYS A 44 1.02 26.01 -2.03
CA LYS A 44 2.48 25.92 -1.87
C LYS A 44 3.20 26.95 -2.73
N LYS A 45 4.02 27.81 -2.10
CA LYS A 45 4.97 28.69 -2.81
C LYS A 45 6.09 27.83 -3.43
N LYS A 46 6.47 28.16 -4.67
CA LYS A 46 7.41 27.52 -5.63
C LYS A 46 8.80 27.02 -5.15
N SER A 47 9.10 26.85 -3.85
CA SER A 47 10.48 26.66 -3.37
C SER A 47 10.96 25.22 -3.16
N SER A 48 10.11 24.19 -3.26
CA SER A 48 10.56 22.80 -3.32
C SER A 48 9.78 22.01 -4.37
N SER A 49 10.48 21.21 -5.18
CA SER A 49 9.86 20.33 -6.17
C SER A 49 8.92 19.35 -5.46
N LEU A 50 7.63 19.59 -5.58
CA LEU A 50 6.60 18.74 -5.01
C LEU A 50 6.65 17.37 -5.67
N ASN A 51 6.96 16.33 -4.89
CA ASN A 51 6.95 14.95 -5.37
C ASN A 51 5.70 14.22 -4.87
N PHE A 52 4.71 14.04 -5.74
CA PHE A 52 3.47 13.32 -5.42
C PHE A 52 3.68 11.81 -5.26
N ASN A 53 4.77 11.23 -5.77
CA ASN A 53 5.11 9.84 -5.50
C ASN A 53 5.28 9.59 -3.99
N LEU A 54 5.69 10.61 -3.24
CA LEU A 54 5.97 10.54 -1.80
C LEU A 54 4.86 11.14 -0.93
N HIS A 55 3.87 11.80 -1.53
CA HIS A 55 2.79 12.45 -0.77
C HIS A 55 1.88 11.43 -0.11
N TRP A 56 1.86 11.43 1.22
CA TRP A 56 1.19 10.44 2.08
C TRP A 56 1.62 9.00 1.83
N ARG A 57 2.82 8.78 1.29
CA ARG A 57 3.42 7.44 1.19
C ARG A 57 4.03 7.09 2.54
N PHE A 58 3.43 6.13 3.23
CA PHE A 58 3.94 5.62 4.50
C PHE A 58 5.14 4.69 4.29
N TYR A 59 5.88 4.46 5.37
CA TYR A 59 7.13 3.71 5.35
C TYR A 59 7.03 2.34 4.67
N TYR A 60 5.91 1.63 4.86
CA TYR A 60 5.69 0.29 4.31
C TYR A 60 4.79 0.26 3.08
N ASP A 61 4.46 1.41 2.48
CA ASP A 61 3.61 1.48 1.29
C ASP A 61 4.43 1.09 0.06
N PRO A 62 4.18 -0.09 -0.53
CA PRO A 62 4.82 -0.46 -1.77
C PRO A 62 4.29 0.43 -2.93
N PRO A 63 4.97 0.49 -4.08
CA PRO A 63 4.53 1.32 -5.21
C PRO A 63 3.08 1.11 -5.65
N GLU A 64 2.59 -0.13 -5.52
CA GLU A 64 1.21 -0.56 -5.81
C GLU A 64 0.17 0.14 -4.92
N PHE A 65 0.58 0.58 -3.72
CA PHE A 65 -0.30 1.16 -2.72
C PHE A 65 -0.27 2.69 -2.77
N GLN A 66 -1.45 3.28 -2.98
CA GLN A 66 -1.65 4.74 -3.02
C GLN A 66 -2.62 5.16 -1.91
N THR A 67 -2.10 5.78 -0.87
CA THR A 67 -2.89 6.30 0.26
C THR A 67 -3.94 7.31 -0.19
N ILE A 68 -5.17 7.13 0.31
CA ILE A 68 -6.32 8.00 0.06
C ILE A 68 -7.02 8.45 1.35
N VAL A 69 -6.87 7.72 2.46
CA VAL A 69 -7.47 8.04 3.75
C VAL A 69 -6.46 7.79 4.86
N ILE A 70 -6.37 8.70 5.82
CA ILE A 70 -5.60 8.51 7.05
C ILE A 70 -6.52 8.45 8.27
N GLY A 71 -6.09 7.75 9.32
CA GLY A 71 -6.79 7.62 10.59
C GLY A 71 -5.89 7.88 11.79
N ASP A 72 -5.80 6.91 12.71
CA ASP A 72 -5.04 7.06 13.95
C ASP A 72 -3.53 7.23 13.69
N ASN A 73 -3.02 8.45 13.92
CA ASN A 73 -1.61 8.79 13.80
C ASN A 73 -0.69 8.04 14.79
N LYS A 74 -1.24 7.51 15.90
CA LYS A 74 -0.45 6.73 16.87
C LYS A 74 -0.03 5.39 16.28
N THR A 75 -0.89 4.76 15.49
CA THR A 75 -0.57 3.52 14.78
C THR A 75 -0.20 3.75 13.31
N GLN A 76 -0.36 4.99 12.83
CA GLN A 76 -0.29 5.34 11.41
C GLN A 76 -1.25 4.48 10.59
N PHE A 77 -2.48 4.31 11.10
CA PHE A 77 -3.54 3.65 10.34
C PHE A 77 -3.88 4.49 9.11
N HIS A 78 -3.95 3.85 7.95
CA HIS A 78 -4.33 4.50 6.71
C HIS A 78 -4.92 3.47 5.73
N MET A 79 -5.62 3.98 4.71
CA MET A 79 -6.22 3.19 3.64
C MET A 79 -5.71 3.70 2.29
N GLY A 80 -5.52 2.78 1.36
CA GLY A 80 -5.00 3.09 0.04
C GLY A 80 -5.55 2.18 -1.04
N TYR A 81 -5.64 2.71 -2.26
CA TYR A 81 -5.91 1.88 -3.43
C TYR A 81 -4.70 1.02 -3.74
N PHE A 82 -4.92 -0.27 -4.01
CA PHE A 82 -3.87 -1.21 -4.44
C PHE A 82 -4.00 -1.49 -5.93
N ARG A 83 -2.94 -1.29 -6.70
CA ARG A 83 -2.88 -1.54 -8.16
C ARG A 83 -1.76 -2.52 -8.48
N ASP A 84 -2.09 -3.61 -9.15
CA ASP A 84 -1.07 -4.58 -9.60
C ASP A 84 -0.19 -4.01 -10.74
N SER A 85 -0.71 -3.06 -11.52
CA SER A 85 -0.01 -2.36 -12.60
C SER A 85 -0.41 -0.87 -12.60
N PRO A 86 0.49 0.06 -12.94
CA PRO A 86 0.15 1.49 -13.02
C PRO A 86 -0.90 1.80 -14.10
N ASP A 87 -1.01 0.97 -15.13
CA ASP A 87 -1.98 1.14 -16.23
C ASP A 87 -3.36 0.56 -15.91
N GLU A 88 -3.54 -0.06 -14.75
CA GLU A 88 -4.79 -0.69 -14.33
C GLU A 88 -5.50 0.11 -13.24
N LEU A 89 -6.82 -0.06 -13.17
CA LEU A 89 -7.61 0.45 -12.05
C LEU A 89 -7.25 -0.32 -10.76
N PRO A 90 -7.47 0.28 -9.58
CA PRO A 90 -7.29 -0.41 -8.31
C PRO A 90 -8.08 -1.73 -8.25
N VAL A 91 -7.43 -2.78 -7.77
CA VAL A 91 -8.05 -4.10 -7.58
C VAL A 91 -8.83 -4.18 -6.27
N TYR A 92 -8.45 -3.38 -5.27
CA TYR A 92 -9.16 -3.19 -4.01
C TYR A 92 -8.63 -1.97 -3.22
N VAL A 93 -9.27 -1.68 -2.08
CA VAL A 93 -8.75 -0.78 -1.04
C VAL A 93 -8.11 -1.61 0.07
N GLY A 94 -6.84 -1.38 0.33
CA GLY A 94 -6.09 -2.00 1.42
C GLY A 94 -5.96 -1.07 2.63
N THR A 95 -5.67 -1.63 3.79
CA THR A 95 -5.35 -0.88 5.01
C THR A 95 -4.06 -1.35 5.64
N ASN A 96 -3.26 -0.44 6.18
CA ASN A 96 -2.06 -0.74 6.95
C ASN A 96 -1.97 0.15 8.21
N GLU A 97 -1.24 -0.33 9.21
CA GLU A 97 -0.82 0.42 10.40
C GLU A 97 0.72 0.50 10.42
N ALA A 98 1.30 1.52 9.81
CA ALA A 98 2.72 1.54 9.47
C ALA A 98 3.66 1.54 10.68
N LYS A 99 3.18 1.93 11.87
CA LYS A 99 3.95 1.81 13.13
C LYS A 99 3.90 0.41 13.75
N LYS A 100 3.07 -0.50 13.23
CA LYS A 100 2.93 -1.88 13.75
C LYS A 100 3.65 -2.89 12.87
N ASN A 101 3.36 -2.92 11.56
CA ASN A 101 3.93 -3.91 10.63
C ASN A 101 3.75 -3.46 9.17
N CYS A 102 4.26 -4.27 8.23
CA CYS A 102 4.15 -4.06 6.78
C CYS A 102 2.92 -4.74 6.15
N THR A 103 2.03 -5.34 6.93
CA THR A 103 0.91 -6.13 6.42
C THR A 103 -0.17 -5.24 5.84
N ILE A 104 -0.63 -5.55 4.63
CA ILE A 104 -1.72 -4.86 3.95
C ILE A 104 -2.95 -5.76 3.99
N VAL A 105 -4.01 -5.29 4.64
CA VAL A 105 -5.26 -6.03 4.77
C VAL A 105 -6.25 -5.54 3.71
N GLN A 106 -6.74 -6.45 2.87
CA GLN A 106 -7.83 -6.19 1.93
C GLN A 106 -9.11 -5.75 2.69
N ASN A 107 -9.70 -4.62 2.30
CA ASN A 107 -10.81 -3.99 3.00
C ASN A 107 -11.88 -3.46 2.03
N GLY A 108 -12.41 -4.33 1.18
CA GLY A 108 -13.39 -3.99 0.14
C GLY A 108 -12.76 -3.55 -1.18
N ASP A 109 -13.53 -3.61 -2.26
CA ASP A 109 -13.05 -3.28 -3.62
C ASP A 109 -13.26 -1.82 -4.04
N ASN A 110 -13.77 -0.98 -3.12
CA ASN A 110 -14.02 0.44 -3.33
C ASN A 110 -13.96 1.19 -1.98
N VAL A 111 -13.82 2.52 -2.04
CA VAL A 111 -13.64 3.34 -0.81
C VAL A 111 -14.88 3.37 0.09
N PHE A 112 -16.10 3.25 -0.47
CA PHE A 112 -17.33 3.17 0.34
C PHE A 112 -17.31 1.93 1.23
N ALA A 113 -16.99 0.76 0.66
CA ALA A 113 -16.83 -0.48 1.42
C ALA A 113 -15.78 -0.35 2.51
N ALA A 114 -14.61 0.21 2.19
CA ALA A 114 -13.51 0.35 3.15
C ALA A 114 -13.88 1.20 4.37
N VAL A 115 -14.52 2.35 4.13
CA VAL A 115 -14.97 3.25 5.19
C VAL A 115 -16.12 2.63 5.99
N LYS A 116 -17.06 1.92 5.33
CA LYS A 116 -18.13 1.20 6.04
C LYS A 116 -17.58 0.12 6.97
N LEU A 117 -16.65 -0.70 6.50
CA LEU A 117 -16.04 -1.76 7.29
C LEU A 117 -15.30 -1.20 8.51
N PHE A 118 -14.59 -0.08 8.32
CA PHE A 118 -13.98 0.65 9.42
C PHE A 118 -15.02 1.19 10.42
N LEU A 119 -16.09 1.82 9.92
CA LEU A 119 -17.19 2.33 10.75
C LEU A 119 -17.83 1.21 11.57
N MET A 120 -18.11 0.06 10.96
CA MET A 120 -18.67 -1.12 11.63
C MET A 120 -17.77 -1.66 12.73
N LYS A 121 -16.45 -1.67 12.52
CA LYS A 121 -15.50 -1.99 13.59
C LYS A 121 -15.55 -0.95 14.71
N LYS A 122 -15.57 0.34 14.36
CA LYS A 122 -15.62 1.45 15.33
C LYS A 122 -16.88 1.44 16.16
N LEU A 123 -18.03 1.10 15.57
CA LEU A 123 -19.31 1.02 16.26
C LEU A 123 -19.32 -0.04 17.38
N LYS A 124 -18.51 -1.10 17.25
CA LYS A 124 -18.32 -2.12 18.30
C LYS A 124 -17.44 -1.65 19.45
N GLU A 125 -16.59 -0.64 19.23
CA GLU A 125 -15.65 -0.10 20.22
C GLU A 125 -16.25 1.08 21.01
N VAL A 126 -17.20 1.81 20.42
CA VAL A 126 -17.77 3.03 21.01
C VAL A 126 -18.87 2.70 22.02
N THR A 127 -18.76 3.26 23.22
CA THR A 127 -19.78 3.14 24.29
C THR A 127 -20.65 4.40 24.44
N ASP A 128 -20.20 5.54 23.92
CA ASP A 128 -20.94 6.81 24.00
C ASP A 128 -22.17 6.83 23.07
N LYS A 129 -23.35 7.06 23.66
CA LYS A 129 -24.64 6.99 22.94
C LYS A 129 -24.76 8.04 21.82
N LYS A 130 -24.25 9.26 22.04
CA LYS A 130 -24.35 10.35 21.06
C LYS A 130 -23.49 10.03 19.84
N LYS A 131 -22.25 9.59 20.06
CA LYS A 131 -21.32 9.16 19.02
C LYS A 131 -21.86 7.94 18.27
N THR A 132 -22.44 6.96 18.96
CA THR A 132 -23.09 5.81 18.33
C THR A 132 -24.23 6.23 17.40
N SER A 133 -25.07 7.20 17.79
CA SER A 133 -26.14 7.73 16.93
C SER A 133 -25.57 8.41 15.68
N LEU A 134 -24.54 9.25 15.84
CA LEU A 134 -23.87 9.91 14.72
C LEU A 134 -23.28 8.89 13.73
N LEU A 135 -22.61 7.84 14.23
CA LEU A 135 -22.04 6.80 13.39
C LEU A 135 -23.12 6.00 12.63
N LYS A 136 -24.27 5.73 13.25
CA LYS A 136 -25.40 5.06 12.57
C LYS A 136 -25.98 5.91 11.43
N ASN A 137 -26.14 7.22 11.63
CA ASN A 137 -26.61 8.12 10.58
C ASN A 137 -25.63 8.15 9.39
N ILE A 138 -24.32 8.20 9.65
CA ILE A 138 -23.31 8.12 8.60
C ILE A 138 -23.37 6.77 7.88
N ASP A 139 -23.55 5.67 8.62
CA ASP A 139 -23.68 4.33 8.04
C ASP A 139 -24.89 4.21 7.11
N GLU A 140 -26.04 4.76 7.50
CA GLU A 140 -27.26 4.79 6.68
C GLU A 140 -27.01 5.55 5.37
N LYS A 141 -26.49 6.79 5.45
CA LYS A 141 -26.16 7.60 4.26
C LYS A 141 -25.16 6.91 3.34
N LEU A 142 -24.09 6.33 3.91
CA LEU A 142 -23.07 5.64 3.14
C LEU A 142 -23.65 4.41 2.43
N THR A 143 -24.50 3.65 3.13
CA THR A 143 -25.15 2.46 2.57
C THR A 143 -26.11 2.81 1.45
N GLU A 144 -26.87 3.90 1.61
CA GLU A 144 -27.76 4.41 0.57
C GLU A 144 -26.97 4.83 -0.67
N ALA A 145 -25.97 5.68 -0.50
CA ALA A 145 -25.13 6.16 -1.61
C ALA A 145 -24.44 5.01 -2.35
N ALA A 146 -23.89 4.03 -1.63
CA ALA A 146 -23.29 2.85 -2.24
C ALA A 146 -24.33 2.01 -3.00
N ARG A 147 -25.56 1.88 -2.49
CA ARG A 147 -26.65 1.16 -3.16
C ARG A 147 -27.08 1.87 -4.45
N GLU A 148 -27.29 3.18 -4.40
CA GLU A 148 -27.66 3.99 -5.57
C GLU A 148 -26.60 3.94 -6.68
N LEU A 149 -25.32 3.93 -6.29
CA LEU A 149 -24.19 3.86 -7.22
C LEU A 149 -23.82 2.42 -7.64
N GLY A 150 -24.46 1.41 -7.06
CA GLY A 150 -24.21 -0.01 -7.37
C GLY A 150 -22.87 -0.55 -6.85
N TYR A 151 -22.31 0.03 -5.79
CA TYR A 151 -21.08 -0.43 -5.16
C TYR A 151 -21.32 -1.54 -4.14
N SER A 152 -20.52 -2.60 -4.21
CA SER A 152 -20.52 -3.65 -3.19
C SER A 152 -19.97 -3.10 -1.88
N LEU A 153 -20.52 -3.57 -0.77
CA LEU A 153 -20.06 -3.23 0.59
C LEU A 153 -19.40 -4.45 1.28
N GLU A 154 -19.14 -5.52 0.54
CA GLU A 154 -18.47 -6.71 1.06
C GLU A 154 -16.98 -6.46 1.30
N GLN A 155 -16.41 -7.10 2.31
CA GLN A 155 -14.96 -7.05 2.57
C GLN A 155 -14.14 -7.73 1.46
N ARG A 156 -14.67 -8.79 0.84
CA ARG A 156 -14.01 -9.55 -0.22
C ARG A 156 -15.00 -9.89 -1.33
N THR A 157 -14.98 -9.11 -2.40
CA THR A 157 -15.88 -9.28 -3.55
C THR A 157 -15.42 -10.43 -4.46
N MET A 158 -16.28 -10.81 -5.41
CA MET A 158 -15.94 -11.83 -6.41
C MET A 158 -14.75 -11.44 -7.28
N LYS A 159 -14.58 -10.15 -7.61
CA LYS A 159 -13.43 -9.65 -8.39
C LYS A 159 -12.13 -9.83 -7.61
N MET A 160 -12.13 -9.54 -6.31
CA MET A 160 -10.97 -9.75 -5.44
C MET A 160 -10.59 -11.24 -5.36
N LYS A 161 -11.58 -12.13 -5.20
CA LYS A 161 -11.36 -13.58 -5.20
C LYS A 161 -10.85 -14.10 -6.55
N GLN A 162 -11.26 -13.50 -7.65
CA GLN A 162 -10.73 -13.83 -8.99
C GLN A 162 -9.29 -13.37 -9.14
N ARG A 163 -8.95 -12.19 -8.63
CA ARG A 163 -7.57 -11.69 -8.56
C ARG A 163 -6.70 -12.59 -7.70
N ASP A 164 -7.18 -13.03 -6.54
CA ASP A 164 -6.45 -13.95 -5.64
C ASP A 164 -6.02 -15.25 -6.34
N LYS A 165 -6.75 -15.72 -7.37
CA LYS A 165 -6.35 -16.89 -8.18
C LYS A 165 -5.17 -16.62 -9.12
N LYS A 166 -4.87 -15.35 -9.41
CA LYS A 166 -3.74 -14.90 -10.23
C LYS A 166 -2.52 -14.51 -9.40
N VAL A 167 -2.64 -14.57 -8.07
CA VAL A 167 -1.54 -14.23 -7.16
C VAL A 167 -0.52 -15.36 -7.18
N VAL A 168 0.72 -15.02 -7.55
CA VAL A 168 1.82 -16.00 -7.65
C VAL A 168 2.53 -16.21 -6.31
N THR A 169 2.61 -15.18 -5.47
CA THR A 169 3.13 -15.23 -4.10
C THR A 169 2.47 -14.15 -3.25
N LYS A 170 2.46 -14.33 -1.92
CA LYS A 170 1.90 -13.35 -0.99
C LYS A 170 2.86 -12.23 -0.62
N THR A 171 4.17 -12.50 -0.64
CA THR A 171 5.23 -11.67 -0.01
C THR A 171 4.96 -11.40 1.48
N PHE A 172 5.86 -10.68 2.14
CA PHE A 172 5.74 -10.33 3.55
C PHE A 172 4.55 -9.42 3.87
N HIS A 173 4.11 -8.57 2.94
CA HIS A 173 2.95 -7.70 3.17
C HIS A 173 1.60 -8.42 3.02
N GLY A 174 1.57 -9.62 2.44
CA GLY A 174 0.37 -10.45 2.33
C GLY A 174 -0.66 -10.03 1.26
N ALA A 175 -0.50 -8.83 0.67
CA ALA A 175 -1.32 -8.32 -0.43
C ALA A 175 -1.18 -9.13 -1.74
N GLY A 176 -0.07 -9.84 -1.91
CA GLY A 176 0.24 -10.71 -3.04
C GLY A 176 0.66 -10.01 -4.33
N LEU A 177 1.47 -10.69 -5.13
CA LEU A 177 1.94 -10.23 -6.44
C LEU A 177 1.16 -10.89 -7.57
N VAL A 178 0.82 -10.09 -8.58
CA VAL A 178 0.30 -10.57 -9.87
C VAL A 178 1.33 -10.18 -10.93
N VAL A 179 1.85 -11.16 -11.65
CA VAL A 179 2.73 -10.95 -12.81
C VAL A 179 2.21 -11.78 -14.00
N PRO A 180 2.54 -11.41 -15.25
CA PRO A 180 2.21 -12.25 -16.39
C PRO A 180 2.91 -13.60 -16.26
N VAL A 181 2.14 -14.70 -16.35
CA VAL A 181 2.66 -16.07 -16.43
C VAL A 181 2.09 -16.69 -17.70
N ASP A 182 2.96 -17.19 -18.57
CA ASP A 182 2.55 -17.80 -19.83
C ASP A 182 2.06 -19.24 -19.65
N LYS A 183 1.70 -19.90 -20.76
CA LYS A 183 1.19 -21.28 -20.75
C LYS A 183 2.25 -22.34 -20.38
N ASN A 184 3.52 -21.97 -20.31
CA ASN A 184 4.65 -22.83 -19.96
C ASN A 184 5.19 -22.50 -18.57
N ASP A 185 4.40 -21.76 -17.76
CA ASP A 185 4.75 -21.28 -16.43
C ASP A 185 5.92 -20.28 -16.39
N VAL A 186 6.24 -19.62 -17.52
CA VAL A 186 7.26 -18.57 -17.58
C VAL A 186 6.67 -17.23 -17.14
N GLY A 187 7.30 -16.60 -16.15
CA GLY A 187 6.99 -15.29 -15.59
C GLY A 187 7.30 -15.18 -14.09
N TYR A 188 7.33 -16.31 -13.37
CA TYR A 188 7.59 -16.38 -11.94
C TYR A 188 8.19 -17.74 -11.54
N ARG A 189 9.18 -17.69 -10.64
CA ARG A 189 9.68 -18.85 -9.89
C ARG A 189 9.88 -18.45 -8.43
N GLU A 190 9.74 -19.42 -7.53
CA GLU A 190 9.86 -19.22 -6.09
C GLU A 190 11.30 -18.89 -5.66
N LEU A 191 11.43 -18.18 -4.54
CA LEU A 191 12.71 -18.02 -3.85
C LEU A 191 13.22 -19.38 -3.32
N PRO A 192 14.54 -19.58 -3.21
CA PRO A 192 15.10 -20.81 -2.65
C PRO A 192 14.85 -20.95 -1.13
N GLU A 193 14.41 -19.88 -0.48
CA GLU A 193 14.16 -19.81 0.96
C GLU A 193 12.67 -19.59 1.24
N THR A 194 12.15 -20.17 2.31
CA THR A 194 10.79 -19.89 2.75
C THR A 194 10.71 -18.48 3.37
N ASP A 195 9.51 -17.88 3.43
CA ASP A 195 9.31 -16.59 4.11
C ASP A 195 9.87 -16.57 5.55
N ALA A 196 9.75 -17.68 6.27
CA ALA A 196 10.20 -17.79 7.66
C ALA A 196 11.73 -17.79 7.74
N ASP A 197 12.38 -18.49 6.81
CA ASP A 197 13.84 -18.54 6.73
C ASP A 197 14.42 -17.23 6.20
N LEU A 198 13.79 -16.61 5.19
CA LEU A 198 14.16 -15.28 4.71
C LEU A 198 14.05 -14.22 5.82
N LYS A 199 13.00 -14.25 6.63
CA LYS A 199 12.89 -13.38 7.83
C LYS A 199 14.01 -13.63 8.84
N ARG A 200 14.43 -14.88 9.01
CA ARG A 200 15.55 -15.27 9.89
C ARG A 200 16.87 -14.74 9.35
N ILE A 201 17.13 -14.89 8.06
CA ILE A 201 18.31 -14.33 7.36
C ILE A 201 18.35 -12.81 7.55
N CYS A 202 17.23 -12.13 7.28
CA CYS A 202 17.14 -10.68 7.45
C CYS A 202 17.41 -10.26 8.90
N LYS A 203 16.89 -11.01 9.88
CA LYS A 203 17.14 -10.77 11.30
C LYS A 203 18.61 -10.89 11.66
N THR A 204 19.28 -11.95 11.22
CA THR A 204 20.72 -12.16 11.44
C THR A 204 21.56 -11.01 10.88
N ILE A 205 21.20 -10.48 9.69
CA ILE A 205 21.90 -9.33 9.09
C ILE A 205 21.71 -8.06 9.92
N VAL A 206 20.47 -7.76 10.32
CA VAL A 206 20.15 -6.53 11.06
C VAL A 206 20.73 -6.52 12.46
N GLU A 207 20.75 -7.68 13.12
CA GLU A 207 21.26 -7.85 14.49
C GLU A 207 22.76 -8.16 14.56
N ALA A 208 23.46 -8.24 13.41
CA ALA A 208 24.90 -8.49 13.38
C ALA A 208 25.68 -7.44 14.19
N PRO A 209 26.64 -7.85 15.04
CA PRO A 209 27.30 -6.95 16.01
C PRO A 209 28.34 -6.03 15.37
N SER A 210 28.80 -6.34 14.15
CA SER A 210 29.78 -5.56 13.42
C SER A 210 29.48 -5.56 11.91
N ASP A 211 30.07 -4.62 11.17
CA ASP A 211 29.95 -4.57 9.71
C ASP A 211 30.61 -5.78 9.04
N GLU A 212 31.68 -6.33 9.64
CA GLU A 212 32.34 -7.54 9.14
C GLU A 212 31.41 -8.77 9.26
N ASP A 213 30.78 -8.95 10.42
CA ASP A 213 29.82 -10.03 10.64
C ASP A 213 28.58 -9.86 9.77
N ARG A 214 28.16 -8.62 9.56
CA ARG A 214 27.04 -8.30 8.66
C ARG A 214 27.37 -8.67 7.22
N LEU A 215 28.57 -8.34 6.75
CA LEU A 215 29.03 -8.70 5.40
C LEU A 215 29.01 -10.21 5.17
N LYS A 216 29.43 -11.00 6.18
CA LYS A 216 29.33 -12.47 6.14
C LYS A 216 27.88 -12.94 6.15
N ALA A 217 27.04 -12.34 6.98
CA ALA A 217 25.61 -12.66 7.07
C ALA A 217 24.82 -12.30 5.79
N PHE A 218 25.35 -11.42 4.93
CA PHE A 218 24.76 -11.07 3.63
C PHE A 218 24.95 -12.15 2.55
N ALA A 219 25.80 -13.16 2.75
CA ALA A 219 26.10 -14.17 1.73
C ALA A 219 24.84 -14.85 1.13
N PRO A 220 23.82 -15.26 1.91
CA PRO A 220 22.60 -15.84 1.36
C PRO A 220 21.79 -14.87 0.48
N ILE A 221 21.80 -13.57 0.81
CA ILE A 221 21.16 -12.53 -0.02
C ILE A 221 21.89 -12.39 -1.36
N GLN A 222 23.22 -12.41 -1.35
CA GLN A 222 24.02 -12.33 -2.59
C GLN A 222 23.80 -13.55 -3.50
N GLU A 223 23.67 -14.74 -2.92
CA GLU A 223 23.33 -15.95 -3.66
C GLU A 223 21.93 -15.87 -4.28
N MET A 224 20.92 -15.47 -3.50
CA MET A 224 19.56 -15.23 -4.03
C MET A 224 19.53 -14.18 -5.14
N MET A 225 20.30 -13.09 -5.01
CA MET A 225 20.43 -12.09 -6.08
C MET A 225 21.01 -12.67 -7.36
N THR A 226 21.94 -13.63 -7.26
CA THR A 226 22.52 -14.33 -8.41
C THR A 226 21.46 -15.19 -9.09
N PHE A 227 20.65 -15.93 -8.33
CA PHE A 227 19.52 -16.68 -8.87
C PHE A 227 18.46 -15.78 -9.51
N VAL A 228 18.21 -14.59 -8.95
CA VAL A 228 17.33 -13.59 -9.58
C VAL A 228 17.87 -13.14 -10.94
N GLN A 229 19.19 -13.01 -11.13
CA GLN A 229 19.73 -12.68 -12.46
C GLN A 229 19.44 -13.80 -13.47
N PHE A 230 19.67 -15.06 -13.09
CA PHE A 230 19.30 -16.20 -13.95
C PHE A 230 17.79 -16.22 -14.26
N ALA A 231 16.95 -15.96 -13.26
CA ALA A 231 15.50 -15.86 -13.45
C ALA A 231 15.14 -14.73 -14.43
N ASN A 232 15.78 -13.57 -14.33
CA ASN A 232 15.56 -12.46 -15.26
C ASN A 232 15.96 -12.81 -16.70
N ASP A 233 17.11 -13.46 -16.90
CA ASP A 233 17.54 -13.92 -18.22
C ASP A 233 16.55 -14.92 -18.84
N GLU A 234 15.87 -15.69 -17.99
CA GLU A 234 14.85 -16.68 -18.37
C GLU A 234 13.41 -16.12 -18.31
N CYS A 235 13.24 -14.79 -18.19
CA CYS A 235 11.96 -14.07 -18.16
C CYS A 235 11.07 -14.29 -16.92
N ASP A 236 11.59 -14.90 -15.86
CA ASP A 236 10.92 -15.07 -14.56
C ASP A 236 11.08 -13.85 -13.65
N TYR A 237 10.67 -12.69 -14.15
CA TYR A 237 10.85 -11.39 -13.50
C TYR A 237 10.18 -11.29 -12.12
N GLY A 238 9.14 -12.11 -11.86
CA GLY A 238 8.43 -12.13 -10.60
C GLY A 238 9.31 -12.51 -9.39
N MET A 239 10.38 -13.30 -9.58
CA MET A 239 11.28 -13.71 -8.50
C MET A 239 12.05 -12.51 -7.91
N GLY A 240 12.58 -11.65 -8.79
CA GLY A 240 13.29 -10.44 -8.38
C GLY A 240 12.37 -9.42 -7.72
N LEU A 241 11.12 -9.34 -8.19
CA LEU A 241 10.09 -8.50 -7.59
C LEU A 241 9.76 -8.96 -6.15
N GLU A 242 9.57 -10.27 -5.94
CA GLU A 242 9.31 -10.86 -4.62
C GLU A 242 10.44 -10.59 -3.63
N LEU A 243 11.68 -10.96 -3.97
CA LEU A 243 12.82 -10.76 -3.07
C LEU A 243 13.00 -9.27 -2.72
N GLY A 244 12.90 -8.39 -3.71
CA GLY A 244 12.98 -6.96 -3.49
C GLY A 244 11.88 -6.45 -2.56
N MET A 245 10.65 -6.95 -2.74
CA MET A 245 9.49 -6.54 -1.95
C MET A 245 9.59 -7.02 -0.51
N ASP A 246 10.04 -8.26 -0.29
CA ASP A 246 10.24 -8.81 1.06
C ASP A 246 11.30 -8.04 1.84
N LEU A 247 12.41 -7.68 1.19
CA LEU A 247 13.44 -6.83 1.79
C LEU A 247 12.94 -5.41 2.08
N PHE A 248 12.14 -4.84 1.18
CA PHE A 248 11.46 -3.56 1.41
C PHE A 248 10.52 -3.64 2.62
N CYS A 249 9.71 -4.69 2.71
CA CYS A 249 8.76 -4.96 3.79
C CYS A 249 9.42 -5.27 5.12
N TYR A 250 10.64 -5.84 5.12
CA TYR A 250 11.42 -6.03 6.34
C TYR A 250 11.82 -4.68 6.96
N GLY A 251 12.04 -3.66 6.12
CA GLY A 251 12.08 -2.27 6.55
C GLY A 251 13.40 -1.80 7.18
N SER A 252 14.49 -2.55 7.04
CA SER A 252 15.80 -2.12 7.50
C SER A 252 16.57 -1.35 6.43
N HIS A 253 17.24 -0.27 6.82
CA HIS A 253 18.04 0.56 5.93
C HIS A 253 19.22 -0.21 5.29
N TYR A 254 19.71 -1.28 5.93
CA TYR A 254 20.74 -2.15 5.36
C TYR A 254 20.31 -2.81 4.03
N PHE A 255 19.00 -2.92 3.78
CA PHE A 255 18.48 -3.52 2.56
C PHE A 255 18.13 -2.51 1.47
N HIS A 256 18.17 -1.20 1.73
CA HIS A 256 17.76 -0.18 0.75
C HIS A 256 18.54 -0.29 -0.56
N LYS A 257 19.85 -0.54 -0.48
CA LYS A 257 20.68 -0.68 -1.68
C LYS A 257 20.29 -1.90 -2.51
N VAL A 258 20.07 -3.04 -1.87
CA VAL A 258 19.71 -4.30 -2.56
C VAL A 258 18.28 -4.21 -3.13
N ALA A 259 17.33 -3.71 -2.35
CA ALA A 259 15.97 -3.44 -2.83
C ALA A 259 15.96 -2.46 -4.01
N GLY A 260 16.80 -1.43 -3.99
CA GLY A 260 16.98 -0.47 -5.08
C GLY A 260 17.67 -1.03 -6.32
N GLN A 261 18.31 -2.20 -6.25
CA GLN A 261 18.83 -2.91 -7.42
C GLN A 261 17.78 -3.87 -8.00
N LEU A 262 16.97 -4.48 -7.14
CA LEU A 262 15.98 -5.49 -7.53
C LEU A 262 14.68 -4.87 -8.04
N LEU A 263 14.06 -3.99 -7.25
CA LEU A 263 12.70 -3.50 -7.50
C LEU A 263 12.61 -2.64 -8.77
N PRO A 264 13.46 -1.62 -9.00
CA PRO A 264 13.37 -0.83 -10.21
C PRO A 264 13.56 -1.67 -11.48
N LEU A 265 14.54 -2.58 -11.46
CA LEU A 265 14.79 -3.50 -12.58
C LEU A 265 13.59 -4.41 -12.84
N ALA A 266 13.06 -5.07 -11.81
CA ALA A 266 11.91 -5.96 -11.95
C ALA A 266 10.68 -5.22 -12.48
N TYR A 267 10.39 -4.02 -11.97
CA TYR A 267 9.28 -3.20 -12.49
C TYR A 267 9.50 -2.81 -13.95
N ASN A 268 10.71 -2.39 -14.34
CA ASN A 268 11.01 -2.05 -15.73
C ASN A 268 10.87 -3.25 -16.68
N LEU A 269 11.35 -4.44 -16.28
CA LEU A 269 11.17 -5.68 -17.05
C LEU A 269 9.70 -6.06 -17.20
N LEU A 270 8.89 -5.83 -16.16
CA LEU A 270 7.43 -5.99 -16.18
C LEU A 270 6.69 -4.84 -16.89
N LYS A 271 7.40 -3.85 -17.43
CA LYS A 271 6.84 -2.63 -18.06
C LYS A 271 5.97 -1.79 -17.14
N ARG A 272 6.30 -1.76 -15.84
CA ARG A 272 5.65 -0.98 -14.78
C ARG A 272 6.52 0.20 -14.38
N ASN A 273 7.01 0.98 -15.35
CA ASN A 273 8.07 1.97 -15.15
C ASN A 273 7.74 3.01 -14.05
N LEU A 274 6.47 3.42 -13.93
CA LEU A 274 6.05 4.33 -12.85
C LEU A 274 6.31 3.75 -11.45
N PHE A 275 6.17 2.44 -11.26
CA PHE A 275 6.48 1.81 -9.98
C PHE A 275 7.99 1.77 -9.70
N ALA A 276 8.82 1.69 -10.76
CA ALA A 276 10.27 1.86 -10.64
C ALA A 276 10.62 3.27 -10.16
N GLU A 277 10.04 4.31 -10.76
CA GLU A 277 10.23 5.70 -10.33
C GLU A 277 9.81 5.92 -8.87
N ILE A 278 8.63 5.42 -8.50
CA ILE A 278 8.11 5.54 -7.13
C ILE A 278 9.05 4.88 -6.11
N ILE A 279 9.55 3.67 -6.39
CA ILE A 279 10.39 2.96 -5.42
C ILE A 279 11.78 3.59 -5.30
N GLU A 280 12.33 4.13 -6.39
CA GLU A 280 13.59 4.89 -6.36
C GLU A 280 13.47 6.14 -5.49
N ASP A 281 12.43 6.95 -5.74
CA ASP A 281 12.13 8.13 -4.94
C ASP A 281 11.90 7.78 -3.47
N HIS A 282 11.14 6.70 -3.24
CA HIS A 282 10.75 6.28 -1.90
C HIS A 282 11.95 5.74 -1.12
N LEU A 283 12.81 4.89 -1.70
CA LEU A 283 14.01 4.39 -1.02
C LEU A 283 15.02 5.50 -0.73
N ALA A 284 15.15 6.50 -1.63
CA ALA A 284 16.03 7.65 -1.44
C ALA A 284 15.55 8.58 -0.31
N ASN A 285 14.24 8.69 -0.11
CA ASN A 285 13.63 9.62 0.86
C ASN A 285 12.69 8.91 1.85
N ARG A 286 12.99 7.67 2.22
CA ARG A 286 12.11 6.81 3.01
C ARG A 286 12.00 7.32 4.44
N SER A 287 10.96 8.10 4.73
CA SER A 287 10.77 8.72 6.04
C SER A 287 9.62 8.07 6.82
N LYS A 288 9.74 8.06 8.15
CA LYS A 288 8.64 7.70 9.08
C LYS A 288 7.80 8.91 9.49
N GLU A 289 8.28 10.11 9.18
CA GLU A 289 7.73 11.41 9.58
C GLU A 289 7.61 12.32 8.35
N ASN A 290 6.77 13.36 8.43
CA ASN A 290 6.65 14.39 7.37
C ASN A 290 6.32 13.84 5.97
N ILE A 291 5.41 12.87 5.91
CA ILE A 291 4.92 12.28 4.65
C ILE A 291 3.93 13.19 3.91
N ASP A 292 3.40 14.21 4.58
CA ASP A 292 2.62 15.26 3.92
C ASP A 292 3.55 16.22 3.17
N GLN A 293 3.59 16.08 1.84
CA GLN A 293 4.38 16.93 0.96
C GLN A 293 3.71 18.27 0.65
N LEU A 294 2.46 18.49 1.11
CA LEU A 294 1.70 19.72 0.88
C LEU A 294 1.61 20.63 2.11
N SER A 295 1.92 20.12 3.30
CA SER A 295 2.08 20.92 4.53
C SER A 295 3.34 21.78 4.55
#